data_AF-A0A916WYW6-F1
#
_entry.id   AF-A0A916WYW6-F1
#
_cell.length_a   1.000
_cell.length_b   1.000
_cell.length_c   1.000
_cell.angle_alpha   90.00
_cell.angle_beta   90.00
_cell.angle_gamma   90.00
#
_symmetry.space_group_name_H-M   'P 1'
#
loop_
_entity.id
_entity.type
_entity.pdbx_description
1 polymer ?
#
loop_
_entity_poly.entity_id
_entity_poly.type
_entity_poly.pdbx_seq_one_letter_code
_entity_poly.pdbx_strand_id
1 'polypeptide(L)'
;MLTYLEGSTIYAQVLDSPLGNVFTAPKQTLIVNGPANMQGGNVVCAPYGGFIIPGSSLADLELVVSQWYDDTNYRFMQYRIGGLAV
;
A
#
# COMPACT_ATOMS: atom_id res chain seq x y z
N MET A 1 10.20 -8.21 -0.63
CA MET A 1 8.87 -7.61 -0.38
C MET A 1 8.37 -6.96 -1.66
N LEU A 2 7.11 -7.15 -1.98
CA LEU A 2 6.40 -6.54 -3.10
C LEU A 2 5.19 -5.78 -2.54
N THR A 3 4.99 -4.53 -2.96
CA THR A 3 3.73 -3.80 -2.78
C THR A 3 3.05 -3.63 -4.14
N TYR A 4 1.75 -3.87 -4.23
CA TYR A 4 1.03 -3.77 -5.49
C TYR A 4 -0.44 -3.38 -5.27
N LEU A 5 -1.05 -2.86 -6.33
CA LEU A 5 -2.47 -2.51 -6.37
C LEU A 5 -3.26 -3.68 -6.96
N GLU A 6 -4.33 -4.08 -6.28
CA GLU A 6 -5.34 -5.02 -6.81
C GLU A 6 -6.70 -4.37 -6.60
N GLY A 7 -7.36 -4.00 -7.71
CA GLY A 7 -8.48 -3.06 -7.68
C GLY A 7 -8.01 -1.66 -7.22
N SER A 8 -8.58 -1.16 -6.12
CA SER A 8 -8.18 0.10 -5.49
C SER A 8 -7.68 -0.12 -4.06
N THR A 9 -7.05 -1.27 -3.81
CA THR A 9 -6.48 -1.61 -2.49
C THR A 9 -5.01 -1.97 -2.68
N ILE A 10 -4.15 -1.45 -1.81
CA ILE A 10 -2.72 -1.74 -1.83
C ILE A 10 -2.45 -2.90 -0.87
N TYR A 11 -1.75 -3.90 -1.38
CA TYR A 11 -1.32 -5.07 -0.65
C TYR A 11 0.20 -5.12 -0.55
N ALA A 12 0.70 -5.85 0.44
CA ALA A 12 2.08 -6.29 0.54
C ALA A 12 2.17 -7.81 0.59
N GLN A 13 3.25 -8.33 0.01
CA GLN A 13 3.67 -9.72 0.13
C GLN A 13 5.18 -9.76 0.40
N VAL A 14 5.59 -10.62 1.33
CA VAL A 14 6.99 -10.97 1.52
C VAL A 14 7.27 -12.24 0.72
N LEU A 15 8.33 -12.21 -0.08
CA LEU A 15 8.71 -13.30 -0.97
C LEU A 15 10.11 -13.78 -0.57
N ASP A 16 10.33 -15.09 -0.63
CA ASP A 16 11.62 -15.71 -0.29
C ASP A 16 12.74 -15.34 -1.27
N SER A 17 12.37 -14.91 -2.49
CA SER A 17 13.31 -14.44 -3.51
C SER A 17 12.65 -13.41 -4.43
N PRO A 18 13.43 -12.65 -5.22
CA PRO A 18 12.89 -11.72 -6.22
C PRO A 18 12.01 -12.37 -7.30
N LEU A 19 12.11 -13.71 -7.47
CA LEU A 19 11.31 -14.50 -8.41
C LEU A 19 10.30 -15.41 -7.68
N GLY A 20 10.04 -15.16 -6.39
CA GLY A 20 9.10 -15.94 -5.60
C GLY A 20 7.68 -15.90 -6.18
N ASN A 21 6.92 -16.98 -5.96
CA ASN A 21 5.57 -17.10 -6.50
C ASN A 21 4.57 -16.20 -5.74
N VAL A 22 4.14 -15.12 -6.39
CA VAL A 22 3.17 -14.16 -5.83
C VAL A 22 1.77 -14.73 -5.63
N PHE A 23 1.43 -15.86 -6.27
CA PHE A 23 0.10 -16.47 -6.11
C PHE A 23 -0.02 -17.33 -4.85
N THR A 24 1.11 -17.69 -4.22
CA THR A 24 1.14 -18.54 -3.02
C THR A 24 1.59 -17.78 -1.77
N ALA A 25 2.27 -16.64 -1.92
CA ALA A 25 2.69 -15.83 -0.78
C ALA A 25 1.48 -15.19 -0.06
N PRO A 26 1.44 -15.14 1.29
CA PRO A 26 0.37 -14.49 2.03
C PRO A 26 0.23 -13.00 1.65
N LYS A 27 -1.00 -12.56 1.39
CA LYS A 27 -1.32 -11.15 1.10
C LYS A 27 -1.67 -10.43 2.40
N GLN A 28 -0.97 -9.34 2.69
CA GLN A 28 -1.36 -8.40 3.74
C GLN A 28 -1.97 -7.15 3.12
N THR A 29 -3.17 -6.79 3.53
CA THR A 29 -3.80 -5.52 3.15
C THR A 29 -3.10 -4.37 3.85
N LEU A 30 -2.61 -3.38 3.09
CA LEU A 30 -2.00 -2.17 3.64
C LEU A 30 -2.99 -1.00 3.63
N ILE A 31 -3.47 -0.63 2.45
CA ILE A 31 -4.34 0.53 2.23
C ILE A 31 -5.64 0.07 1.58
N VAL A 32 -6.77 0.43 2.16
CA VAL A 32 -8.11 0.03 1.70
C VAL A 32 -8.78 1.20 0.98
N ASN A 33 -9.45 0.92 -0.14
CA ASN A 33 -10.28 1.93 -0.79
C ASN A 33 -11.45 2.37 0.11
N GLY A 34 -11.74 3.66 0.14
CA GLY A 34 -12.96 4.21 0.71
C GLY A 34 -13.41 5.49 -0.01
N PRO A 35 -14.61 6.00 0.28
CA PRO A 35 -15.03 7.29 -0.27
C PRO A 35 -14.25 8.44 0.38
N ALA A 36 -14.19 9.58 -0.32
CA ALA A 36 -13.37 10.73 0.06
C ALA A 36 -13.66 11.25 1.48
N ASN A 37 -14.93 11.23 1.89
CA ASN A 37 -15.41 11.68 3.19
C ASN A 37 -15.21 10.68 4.34
N MET A 38 -14.68 9.48 4.07
CA MET A 38 -14.41 8.45 5.09
C MET A 38 -12.92 8.07 5.15
N GLN A 39 -12.04 8.92 4.62
CA GLN A 39 -10.60 8.70 4.72
C GLN A 39 -10.11 8.84 6.16
N GLY A 40 -9.18 7.96 6.54
CA GLY A 40 -8.62 7.92 7.89
C GLY A 40 -7.97 6.57 8.17
N GLY A 41 -6.98 6.54 9.07
CA GLY A 41 -6.20 5.34 9.31
C GLY A 41 -5.57 4.86 8.01
N ASN A 42 -5.92 3.66 7.55
CA ASN A 42 -5.48 3.10 6.27
C ASN A 42 -6.55 3.13 5.17
N VAL A 43 -7.65 3.86 5.37
CA VAL A 43 -8.70 4.07 4.36
C VAL A 43 -8.36 5.29 3.50
N VAL A 44 -8.21 5.07 2.21
CA VAL A 44 -7.78 6.06 1.21
C VAL A 44 -8.77 6.11 0.07
N CYS A 45 -9.06 7.30 -0.45
CA CYS A 45 -9.97 7.41 -1.58
C CYS A 45 -9.24 7.18 -2.89
N ALA A 46 -9.71 6.22 -3.69
CA ALA A 46 -9.17 5.89 -5.00
C ALA A 46 -7.62 5.88 -5.04
N PRO A 47 -6.95 5.07 -4.19
CA PRO A 47 -5.51 4.95 -4.25
C PRO A 47 -5.10 4.39 -5.61
N TYR A 48 -4.06 4.99 -6.17
CA TYR A 48 -3.58 4.70 -7.52
C TYR A 48 -2.19 4.07 -7.53
N GLY A 49 -1.30 4.53 -6.64
CA GLY A 49 0.07 4.04 -6.57
C GLY A 49 0.59 4.01 -5.14
N GLY A 50 1.53 3.10 -4.89
CA GLY A 50 2.27 2.99 -3.64
C GLY A 50 3.77 2.96 -3.90
N PHE A 51 4.52 3.85 -3.25
CA PHE A 51 5.97 3.98 -3.39
C PHE A 51 6.63 3.71 -2.05
N ILE A 52 7.54 2.74 -2.02
CA ILE A 52 8.33 2.43 -0.83
C ILE A 52 9.45 3.46 -0.71
N ILE A 53 9.61 4.04 0.48
CA ILE A 53 10.72 4.98 0.74
C ILE A 53 12.03 4.21 0.97
N PRO A 54 13.14 4.57 0.29
CA PRO A 54 14.44 3.96 0.54
C PRO A 54 14.83 4.03 2.02
N GLY A 55 15.33 2.91 2.56
CA GLY A 55 15.62 2.77 3.99
C GLY A 55 14.52 2.08 4.81
N SER A 56 13.34 1.85 4.21
CA SER A 56 12.29 1.02 4.81
C SER A 56 12.77 -0.43 5.05
N SER A 57 12.15 -1.10 6.02
CA SER A 57 12.37 -2.51 6.34
C SER A 57 11.05 -3.27 6.46
N LEU A 58 11.10 -4.60 6.62
CA LEU A 58 9.89 -5.39 6.88
C LEU A 58 9.24 -5.06 8.23
N ALA A 59 10.02 -4.60 9.20
CA ALA A 59 9.53 -4.23 10.53
C ALA A 59 9.02 -2.78 10.58
N ASP A 60 9.43 -1.94 9.64
CA ASP A 60 9.11 -0.52 9.58
C ASP A 60 9.07 -0.06 8.12
N LEU A 61 7.88 -0.12 7.53
CA LEU A 61 7.66 0.21 6.13
C LEU A 61 7.08 1.62 6.01
N GLU A 62 7.80 2.49 5.32
CA GLU A 62 7.30 3.81 4.93
C GLU A 62 6.81 3.78 3.48
N LEU A 63 5.54 4.16 3.31
CA LEU A 63 4.84 4.11 2.04
C LEU A 63 4.26 5.48 1.70
N VAL A 64 4.54 5.97 0.50
CA VAL A 64 3.81 7.11 -0.08
C VAL A 64 2.73 6.57 -1.00
N VAL A 65 1.49 6.97 -0.74
CA VAL A 65 0.31 6.55 -1.50
C VAL A 65 -0.17 7.74 -2.31
N SER A 66 -0.30 7.54 -3.62
CA SER A 66 -0.92 8.52 -4.49
C SER A 66 -2.40 8.21 -4.68
N GLN A 67 -3.22 9.25 -4.87
CA GLN A 67 -4.66 9.10 -4.99
C GLN A 67 -5.34 10.22 -5.77
N TRP A 68 -6.51 9.92 -6.30
CA TRP A 68 -7.51 10.93 -6.69
C TRP A 68 -8.48 11.16 -5.53
N TYR A 69 -8.49 12.36 -4.95
CA TYR A 69 -9.47 12.72 -3.93
C TYR A 69 -10.87 12.94 -4.53
N ASP A 70 -10.88 13.53 -5.72
CA ASP A 70 -12.03 13.74 -6.60
C ASP A 70 -11.51 13.82 -8.05
N ASP A 71 -12.37 14.16 -9.00
CA ASP A 71 -12.06 14.22 -10.43
C ASP A 71 -10.99 15.26 -10.82
N THR A 72 -10.59 16.13 -9.90
CA THR A 72 -9.66 17.25 -10.16
C THR A 72 -8.47 17.29 -9.22
N ASN A 73 -8.54 16.65 -8.05
CA ASN A 73 -7.55 16.76 -7.00
C ASN A 73 -6.74 15.46 -6.85
N TYR A 74 -5.54 15.43 -7.44
CA TYR A 74 -4.57 14.36 -7.22
C TYR A 74 -3.61 14.72 -6.07
N ARG A 75 -3.36 13.79 -5.14
CA ARG A 75 -2.47 14.03 -4.00
C ARG A 75 -1.66 12.81 -3.57
N PHE A 76 -0.65 13.05 -2.75
CA PHE A 76 0.19 12.04 -2.13
C PHE A 76 0.06 12.11 -0.60
N MET A 77 0.08 10.96 0.05
CA MET A 77 -0.01 10.81 1.51
C MET A 77 1.04 9.82 1.99
N GLN A 78 1.67 10.09 3.13
CA GLN A 78 2.69 9.21 3.71
C GLN A 78 2.08 8.37 4.84
N TYR A 79 2.42 7.09 4.84
CA TYR A 79 2.00 6.10 5.82
C TYR A 79 3.23 5.41 6.38
N ARG A 80 3.14 5.05 7.66
CA ARG A 80 4.13 4.21 8.33
C ARG A 80 3.43 2.94 8.82
N ILE A 81 3.96 1.80 8.42
CA ILE A 81 3.42 0.47 8.74
C ILE A 81 4.44 -0.23 9.64
N GLY A 82 4.08 -0.39 10.91
CA GLY A 82 4.91 -1.01 11.94
C GLY A 82 4.93 -2.54 11.87
N GLY A 83 5.36 -3.08 10.73
CA GLY A 83 5.55 -4.52 10.54
C GLY A 83 4.68 -5.13 9.45
N LEU A 84 5.30 -5.99 8.65
CA LEU A 84 4.61 -6.92 7.77
C LEU A 84 4.54 -8.30 8.41
N ALA A 85 3.39 -8.96 8.21
CA ALA A 85 3.21 -10.37 8.45
C ALA A 85 4.16 -11.15 7.52
N VAL A 86 4.96 -12.02 8.13
CA VAL A 86 5.93 -12.91 7.50
C VAL A 86 5.58 -14.36 7.81
#